data_AF-A0A292RUG0-F1
#
_entry.id   AF-A0A292RUG0-F1
#
_cell.length_a   1.000
_cell.length_b   1.000
_cell.length_c   1.000
_cell.angle_alpha   90.00
_cell.angle_beta   90.00
_cell.angle_gamma   90.00
#
_symmetry.space_group_name_H-M   'P 1'
#
loop_
_entity.id
_entity.type
_entity.pdbx_description
1 polymer ?
#
loop_
_entity_poly.entity_id
_entity_poly.type
_entity_poly.pdbx_seq_one_letter_code
_entity_poly.pdbx_strand_id
1 'polypeptide(L)'
;PQVKIIIDFIDKNLKIDIVPTKDKKSKQNNNSNIQAIKTPKNYRLVNSNFEITKDLKTILVDNHTYAIPDYYNIDMIKNEDEKTWQMIFYQIFADKINAELINRSKICI
;
A
#
# COMPACT_ATOMS: atom_id res chain seq x y z
N PRO A 1 -12.57 10.38 7.09
CA PRO A 1 -11.16 9.92 6.99
C PRO A 1 -10.81 9.45 5.58
N GLN A 2 -10.15 10.32 4.82
CA GLN A 2 -9.46 9.89 3.60
C GLN A 2 -8.18 9.14 3.99
N VAL A 3 -7.87 8.06 3.27
CA VAL A 3 -6.67 7.23 3.49
C VAL A 3 -5.90 7.13 2.18
N LYS A 4 -4.58 7.17 2.26
CA LYS A 4 -3.68 6.99 1.12
C LYS A 4 -2.98 5.64 1.29
N ILE A 5 -2.92 4.87 0.21
CA ILE A 5 -2.14 3.64 0.14
C ILE A 5 -0.82 3.98 -0.57
N ILE A 6 0.29 3.56 0.02
CA ILE A 6 1.64 3.72 -0.53
C ILE A 6 2.21 2.32 -0.74
N ILE A 7 2.72 2.05 -1.94
CA ILE A 7 3.29 0.76 -2.34
C ILE A 7 4.69 1.04 -2.89
N ASP A 8 5.70 0.61 -2.14
CA ASP A 8 7.11 0.75 -2.49
C ASP A 8 7.75 -0.64 -2.61
N PHE A 9 8.68 -0.84 -3.54
CA PHE A 9 9.29 -2.17 -3.79
C PHE A 9 10.78 -2.11 -4.11
N ILE A 10 11.49 -1.15 -3.50
CA ILE A 10 12.93 -0.93 -3.69
C ILE A 10 13.72 -2.16 -3.23
N ASP A 11 14.76 -2.52 -3.98
CA ASP A 11 15.69 -3.63 -3.67
C ASP A 11 14.98 -4.97 -3.40
N LYS A 12 13.92 -5.26 -4.17
CA LYS A 12 13.08 -6.47 -4.02
C LYS A 12 12.39 -6.58 -2.66
N ASN A 13 12.22 -5.47 -1.95
CA ASN A 13 11.52 -5.41 -0.68
C ASN A 13 10.21 -4.64 -0.83
N LEU A 14 9.10 -5.36 -0.81
CA LEU A 14 7.76 -4.81 -0.90
C LEU A 14 7.31 -4.25 0.45
N LYS A 15 6.92 -2.97 0.44
CA LYS A 15 6.30 -2.26 1.54
C LYS A 15 4.95 -1.73 1.09
N ILE A 16 3.92 -2.07 1.86
CA ILE A 16 2.57 -1.51 1.67
C ILE A 16 2.18 -0.80 2.95
N ASP A 17 2.03 0.52 2.86
CA ASP A 17 1.67 1.39 3.98
C ASP A 17 0.29 2.02 3.73
N ILE A 18 -0.55 2.02 4.76
CA ILE A 18 -1.82 2.76 4.80
C ILE A 18 -1.59 4.00 5.67
N VAL A 19 -1.70 5.17 5.04
CA VAL A 19 -1.48 6.47 5.66
C VAL A 19 -2.82 7.18 5.83
N PRO A 20 -3.24 7.50 7.07
CA PRO A 20 -4.38 8.36 7.31
C PRO A 20 -4.07 9.75 6.75
N THR A 21 -4.85 10.23 5.79
CA THR A 21 -4.75 11.63 5.38
C THR A 21 -5.58 12.46 6.35
N LYS A 22 -5.00 13.54 6.87
CA LYS A 22 -5.78 14.50 7.65
C LYS A 22 -6.83 15.09 6.72
N ASP A 23 -8.12 14.89 7.04
CA ASP A 23 -9.19 15.61 6.36
C ASP A 23 -8.84 17.11 6.39
N LYS A 24 -8.86 17.79 5.24
CA LYS A 24 -8.64 19.25 5.09
C LYS A 24 -9.75 20.09 5.77
N LYS A 25 -10.31 19.64 6.89
CA LYS A 25 -11.39 20.28 7.64
C LYS A 25 -11.06 20.63 9.09
N SER A 26 -9.80 20.57 9.52
CA SER A 26 -9.43 21.32 10.73
C SER A 26 -9.10 22.76 10.35
N LYS A 27 -10.13 23.57 10.10
CA LYS A 27 -10.04 25.01 10.38
C LYS A 27 -10.04 25.12 11.91
N GLN A 28 -8.89 24.96 12.54
CA GLN A 28 -8.76 25.23 13.97
C GLN A 28 -8.55 26.73 14.11
N ASN A 29 -9.59 27.40 14.61
CA ASN A 29 -9.49 28.77 15.10
C ASN A 29 -8.35 28.87 16.13
N ASN A 30 -7.61 29.96 15.99
CA ASN A 30 -6.64 30.57 16.88
C ASN A 30 -6.84 30.23 18.38
N ASN A 31 -5.85 29.58 19.01
CA ASN A 31 -5.13 30.11 20.18
C ASN A 31 -4.27 29.02 20.84
N SER A 32 -3.05 29.41 21.18
CA SER A 32 -2.15 28.90 22.22
C SER A 32 -1.93 27.38 22.39
N ASN A 33 -0.65 27.05 22.56
CA ASN A 33 -0.05 25.76 22.88
C ASN A 33 0.17 24.81 21.70
N ILE A 34 1.44 24.71 21.35
CA ILE A 34 2.07 23.69 20.51
C ILE A 34 1.82 22.33 21.19
N GLN A 35 0.63 21.76 20.98
CA GLN A 35 0.40 20.34 21.23
C GLN A 35 1.20 19.60 20.17
N ALA A 36 2.12 18.75 20.63
CA ALA A 36 2.93 17.87 19.79
C ALA A 36 2.07 17.34 18.64
N ILE A 37 2.43 17.73 17.40
CA ILE A 37 1.77 17.25 16.20
C ILE A 37 2.00 15.74 16.20
N LYS A 38 1.04 14.95 16.71
CA LYS A 38 1.04 13.50 16.56
C LYS A 38 1.01 13.26 15.06
N THR A 39 2.18 12.98 14.49
CA THR A 39 2.30 12.53 13.10
C THR A 39 1.40 11.31 13.00
N PRO A 40 0.47 11.25 12.02
CA PRO A 40 -0.34 10.06 11.83
C PRO A 40 0.61 8.86 11.70
N LYS A 41 0.46 7.86 12.57
CA LYS A 41 1.28 6.66 12.48
C LYS A 41 0.95 5.97 11.16
N ASN A 42 1.95 5.78 10.30
CA ASN A 42 1.80 4.95 9.11
C ASN A 42 1.55 3.51 9.56
N TYR A 43 0.62 2.84 8.91
CA TYR A 43 0.27 1.46 9.22
C TYR A 43 0.83 0.54 8.14
N ARG A 44 1.85 -0.23 8.53
CA ARG A 44 2.51 -1.15 7.62
C ARG A 44 1.73 -2.46 7.52
N LEU A 45 1.23 -2.75 6.33
CA LEU A 45 0.49 -3.96 6.00
C LEU A 45 1.42 -5.07 5.51
N VAL A 46 2.42 -4.71 4.70
CA VAL A 46 3.40 -5.64 4.12
C VAL A 46 4.79 -5.05 4.29
N ASN A 47 5.77 -5.90 4.61
CA ASN A 47 7.19 -5.55 4.70
C ASN A 47 8.03 -6.79 4.42
N SER A 48 8.09 -7.18 3.16
CA SER A 48 8.48 -8.53 2.80
C SER A 48 9.29 -8.53 1.53
N ASN A 49 10.29 -9.40 1.46
CA ASN A 49 11.00 -9.60 0.21
C ASN A 49 10.08 -10.30 -0.78
N PHE A 50 10.23 -9.96 -2.06
CA PHE A 50 9.51 -10.61 -3.13
C PHE A 50 10.44 -11.11 -4.23
N GLU A 51 10.00 -12.16 -4.91
CA GLU A 51 10.67 -12.70 -6.08
C GLU A 51 9.66 -12.88 -7.21
N ILE A 52 10.04 -12.51 -8.43
CA ILE A 52 9.20 -12.70 -9.62
C ILE A 52 9.71 -13.95 -10.33
N THR A 53 8.81 -14.84 -10.75
CA THR A 53 9.21 -16.02 -11.53
C THR A 53 9.72 -15.63 -12.90
N LYS A 54 10.61 -16.45 -13.48
CA LYS A 54 11.24 -16.17 -14.78
C LYS A 54 10.24 -16.02 -15.94
N ASP A 55 9.09 -16.70 -15.83
CA ASP A 55 8.01 -16.61 -16.81
C ASP A 55 7.13 -15.37 -16.63
N LEU A 56 7.39 -14.55 -15.61
CA LEU A 56 6.66 -13.32 -15.27
C LEU A 56 5.17 -13.55 -15.02
N LYS A 57 4.80 -14.76 -14.58
CA LYS A 57 3.39 -15.12 -14.30
C LYS A 57 3.06 -15.10 -12.82
N THR A 58 4.05 -15.20 -11.95
CA THR A 58 3.82 -15.29 -10.51
C THR A 58 4.85 -14.50 -9.71
N ILE A 59 4.46 -14.12 -8.50
CA ILE A 59 5.26 -13.40 -7.53
C ILE A 59 5.23 -14.17 -6.21
N LEU A 60 6.39 -14.42 -5.62
CA LEU A 60 6.53 -14.99 -4.31
C LEU A 60 6.71 -13.86 -3.30
N VAL A 61 5.89 -13.82 -2.24
CA VAL A 61 6.02 -12.89 -1.10
C VAL A 61 5.75 -13.67 0.17
N ASP A 62 6.64 -13.62 1.17
CA ASP A 62 6.52 -14.40 2.42
C ASP A 62 6.19 -15.89 2.21
N ASN A 63 6.88 -16.54 1.27
CA ASN A 63 6.64 -17.94 0.88
C ASN A 63 5.24 -18.23 0.31
N HIS A 64 4.45 -17.21 -0.03
CA HIS A 64 3.18 -17.35 -0.73
C HIS A 64 3.34 -16.97 -2.19
N THR A 65 2.82 -17.80 -3.08
CA THR A 65 2.82 -17.55 -4.52
C THR A 65 1.52 -16.86 -4.93
N TYR A 66 1.65 -15.74 -5.63
CA TYR A 66 0.55 -14.95 -6.15
C TYR A 66 0.63 -14.92 -7.68
N ALA A 67 -0.50 -15.19 -8.35
CA ALA A 67 -0.58 -15.06 -9.79
C ALA A 67 -0.66 -13.58 -10.20
N ILE A 68 0.09 -13.20 -11.23
CA ILE A 68 -0.07 -11.93 -11.91
C ILE A 68 -1.27 -12.08 -12.85
N PRO A 69 -2.27 -11.17 -12.80
CA PRO A 69 -3.42 -11.26 -13.69
C PRO A 69 -3.05 -11.19 -15.18
N ASP A 70 -3.67 -12.05 -15.99
CA ASP A 70 -3.31 -12.23 -17.41
C ASP A 70 -3.57 -11.01 -18.32
N TYR A 71 -4.33 -10.03 -17.84
CA TYR A 71 -4.58 -8.78 -18.59
C TYR A 71 -3.43 -7.78 -18.50
N TYR A 72 -2.42 -8.00 -17.66
CA TYR A 72 -1.23 -7.18 -17.66
C TYR A 72 -0.37 -7.50 -18.89
N ASN A 73 0.00 -6.47 -19.63
CA ASN A 73 0.88 -6.64 -20.78
C ASN A 73 2.27 -7.10 -20.30
N ILE A 74 2.72 -8.25 -20.80
CA ILE A 74 4.05 -8.81 -20.50
C ILE A 74 5.16 -7.79 -20.78
N ASP A 75 5.03 -6.95 -21.80
CA ASP A 75 6.03 -5.94 -22.10
C ASP A 75 6.10 -4.84 -21.03
N MET A 76 4.98 -4.49 -20.39
CA MET A 76 4.97 -3.54 -19.27
C MET A 76 5.61 -4.15 -18.02
N ILE A 77 5.38 -5.44 -17.79
CA ILE A 77 6.01 -6.19 -16.69
C ILE A 77 7.53 -6.28 -16.90
N LYS A 78 7.96 -6.61 -18.13
CA LYS A 78 9.37 -6.69 -18.52
C LYS A 78 10.11 -5.36 -18.44
N ASN A 79 9.43 -4.26 -18.78
CA ASN A 79 10.01 -2.92 -18.73
C ASN A 79 10.05 -2.33 -17.31
N GLU A 80 9.67 -3.11 -16.29
CA GLU A 80 9.68 -2.70 -14.90
C GLU A 80 8.93 -1.38 -14.65
N ASP A 81 7.84 -1.15 -15.38
CA ASP A 81 7.04 0.07 -15.22
C ASP A 81 6.50 0.16 -13.78
N GLU A 82 6.90 1.21 -13.07
CA GLU A 82 6.65 1.35 -11.63
C GLU A 82 5.15 1.30 -11.33
N LYS A 83 4.33 1.99 -12.13
CA LYS A 83 2.88 2.05 -11.93
C LYS A 83 2.21 0.70 -12.14
N THR A 84 2.66 -0.04 -13.16
CA THR A 84 2.20 -1.40 -13.43
C THR A 84 2.48 -2.30 -12.22
N TRP A 85 3.69 -2.27 -11.68
CA TRP A 85 4.03 -3.03 -10.47
C TRP A 85 3.25 -2.59 -9.23
N GLN A 86 3.07 -1.28 -9.01
CA GLN A 86 2.20 -0.77 -7.93
C GLN A 86 0.78 -1.32 -8.06
N MET A 87 0.21 -1.35 -9.28
CA MET A 87 -1.12 -1.90 -9.52
C MET A 87 -1.19 -3.40 -9.29
N ILE A 88 -0.20 -4.17 -9.74
CA ILE A 88 -0.13 -5.62 -9.51
C ILE A 88 -0.12 -5.92 -8.01
N PHE A 89 0.77 -5.26 -7.24
CA PHE A 89 0.83 -5.44 -5.79
C PHE A 89 -0.47 -4.98 -5.10
N TYR A 90 -1.05 -3.87 -5.52
CA TYR A 90 -2.33 -3.42 -4.99
C TYR A 90 -3.41 -4.50 -5.14
N GLN A 91 -3.50 -5.12 -6.31
CA GLN A 91 -4.50 -6.16 -6.59
C GLN A 91 -4.24 -7.45 -5.81
N ILE A 92 -2.99 -7.90 -5.75
CA ILE A 92 -2.59 -9.08 -4.97
C ILE A 92 -2.95 -8.92 -3.49
N PHE A 93 -2.78 -7.72 -2.94
CA PHE A 93 -3.04 -7.42 -1.54
C PHE A 93 -4.39 -6.73 -1.30
N ALA A 94 -5.28 -6.68 -2.29
CA ALA A 94 -6.53 -5.93 -2.23
C ALA A 94 -7.40 -6.36 -1.03
N ASP A 95 -7.51 -7.65 -0.76
CA ASP A 95 -8.30 -8.16 0.37
C ASP A 95 -7.70 -7.75 1.72
N LYS A 96 -6.37 -7.85 1.88
CA LYS A 96 -5.68 -7.41 3.10
C LYS A 96 -5.81 -5.91 3.31
N ILE A 97 -5.66 -5.13 2.23
CA ILE A 97 -5.86 -3.68 2.23
C ILE A 97 -7.30 -3.36 2.65
N ASN A 98 -8.30 -3.96 1.99
CA ASN A 98 -9.71 -3.70 2.26
C ASN A 98 -10.11 -4.10 3.68
N ALA A 99 -9.66 -5.25 4.18
CA ALA A 99 -9.90 -5.68 5.55
C ALA A 99 -9.33 -4.66 6.55
N GLU A 100 -8.12 -4.17 6.31
CA GLU A 100 -7.48 -3.18 7.16
C GLU A 100 -8.17 -1.81 7.09
N LEU A 101 -8.64 -1.39 5.91
CA LEU A 101 -9.46 -0.19 5.74
C LEU A 101 -10.80 -0.29 6.50
N ILE A 102 -11.47 -1.44 6.46
CA ILE A 102 -12.72 -1.69 7.18
C ILE A 102 -12.49 -1.70 8.70
N ASN A 103 -11.43 -2.37 9.18
CA ASN A 103 -11.09 -2.35 10.60
C ASN A 103 -10.87 -0.92 11.09
N ARG A 104 -10.23 -0.09 10.28
CA ARG A 104 -9.94 1.31 10.63
C ARG A 104 -11.14 2.23 10.51
N SER A 105 -12.06 1.98 9.57
CA SER A 105 -13.31 2.74 9.53
C SER A 105 -14.17 2.48 10.77
N LYS A 106 -14.13 1.25 11.32
CA LYS A 106 -14.77 0.90 12.60
C LYS A 106 -14.10 1.52 13.83
N ILE A 107 -12.77 1.74 13.80
CA ILE A 107 -12.02 2.39 14.89
C ILE A 107 -12.23 3.93 14.91
N CYS A 108 -12.76 4.52 13.83
CA CYS A 108 -13.08 5.96 13.75
C CYS A 108 -14.53 6.32 14.15
N ILE A 109 -15.19 5.49 14.98
CA ILE A 109 -16.50 5.79 15.60
C ILE A 109 -16.29 6.17 17.06
#